data_AF-A0AAV2WDI0-F1
#
_entry.id   AF-A0AAV2WDI0-F1
#
_cell.length_a   1.000
_cell.length_b   1.000
_cell.length_c   1.000
_cell.angle_alpha   90.00
_cell.angle_beta   90.00
_cell.angle_gamma   90.00
#
_symmetry.space_group_name_H-M   'P 1'
#
loop_
_entity.id
_entity.type
_entity.pdbx_description
1 polymer ?
#
loop_
_entity_poly.entity_id
_entity_poly.type
_entity_poly.pdbx_seq_one_letter_code
_entity_poly.pdbx_strand_id
1 'polypeptide(L)'
;MAVPSACGCIRDALAAGESTDRLAVLPAWWESQYFTEREQAALLLAERVTRIGDEHTAAPTQVDIEATLTDQQIAAVTWLVVVMNGWNRIAIASHYPVGP
;
A
#
# COMPACT_ATOMS: atom_id res chain seq x y z
N MET A 1 -21.36 -3.25 -8.89
CA MET A 1 -19.97 -3.61 -8.54
C MET A 1 -19.41 -2.42 -7.78
N ALA A 2 -19.17 -2.55 -6.47
CA ALA A 2 -18.63 -1.46 -5.68
C ALA A 2 -17.16 -1.24 -6.08
N VAL A 3 -16.76 0.00 -6.32
CA VAL A 3 -15.35 0.34 -6.55
C VAL A 3 -14.65 0.24 -5.20
N PRO A 4 -13.61 -0.61 -5.05
CA PRO A 4 -12.81 -0.63 -3.83
C PRO A 4 -12.22 0.77 -3.60
N SER A 5 -12.50 1.35 -2.43
CA SER A 5 -11.92 2.62 -2.00
C SER A 5 -11.02 2.38 -0.80
N ALA A 6 -10.15 3.35 -0.48
CA ALA A 6 -9.29 3.28 0.71
C ALA A 6 -10.06 2.97 2.00
N CYS A 7 -11.28 3.52 2.15
CA CYS A 7 -12.16 3.22 3.29
C CYS A 7 -12.65 1.76 3.33
N GLY A 8 -12.91 1.15 2.16
CA GLY A 8 -13.22 -0.28 2.06
C GLY A 8 -12.04 -1.14 2.53
N CYS A 9 -10.84 -0.78 2.09
CA CYS A 9 -9.61 -1.51 2.43
C CYS A 9 -9.31 -1.50 3.94
N ILE A 10 -9.60 -0.38 4.64
CA ILE A 10 -9.42 -0.30 6.09
C ILE A 10 -10.36 -1.27 6.82
N ARG A 11 -11.63 -1.33 6.44
CA ARG A 11 -12.60 -2.25 7.05
C ARG A 11 -12.25 -3.71 6.79
N ASP A 12 -11.82 -4.02 5.56
CA ASP A 12 -11.41 -5.36 5.19
C ASP A 12 -10.15 -5.80 5.94
N ALA A 13 -9.18 -4.89 6.14
CA ALA A 13 -7.98 -5.15 6.94
C ALA A 13 -8.31 -5.44 8.41
N LEU A 14 -9.19 -4.64 9.02
CA LEU A 14 -9.66 -4.88 10.40
C LEU A 14 -10.41 -6.22 10.51
N ALA A 15 -11.25 -6.55 9.53
CA ALA A 15 -11.94 -7.83 9.48
C ALA A 15 -10.98 -9.03 9.31
N ALA A 16 -9.84 -8.81 8.66
CA ALA A 16 -8.76 -9.80 8.51
C ALA A 16 -7.84 -9.92 9.75
N GLY A 17 -8.07 -9.11 10.79
CA GLY A 17 -7.32 -9.17 12.05
C GLY A 17 -6.17 -8.17 12.18
N GLU A 18 -6.06 -7.19 11.28
CA GLU A 18 -5.08 -6.10 11.41
C GLU A 18 -5.43 -5.22 12.62
N SER A 19 -4.42 -4.65 13.30
CA SER A 19 -4.65 -3.77 14.45
C SER A 19 -4.84 -2.31 14.04
N THR A 20 -5.68 -1.59 14.80
CA THR A 20 -5.88 -0.14 14.59
C THR A 20 -4.58 0.64 14.75
N ASP A 21 -3.72 0.22 15.68
CA ASP A 21 -2.43 0.87 15.95
C ASP A 21 -1.49 0.76 14.75
N ARG A 22 -1.42 -0.41 14.12
CA ARG A 22 -0.62 -0.63 12.90
C ARG A 22 -1.16 0.17 11.72
N LEU A 23 -2.48 0.22 11.55
CA LEU A 23 -3.11 1.05 10.52
C LEU A 23 -2.86 2.56 10.74
N ALA A 24 -2.83 3.02 11.98
CA ALA A 24 -2.60 4.42 12.31
C ALA A 24 -1.17 4.88 11.98
N VAL A 25 -0.17 4.01 12.15
CA VAL A 25 1.23 4.31 11.84
C VAL A 25 1.61 4.01 10.38
N LEU A 26 0.73 3.34 9.62
CA LEU A 26 0.99 2.95 8.24
C LEU A 26 1.44 4.10 7.32
N PRO A 27 0.90 5.35 7.39
CA PRO A 27 1.37 6.45 6.55
C PRO A 27 2.83 6.87 6.80
N ALA A 28 3.39 6.52 7.97
CA ALA A 28 4.76 6.82 8.39
C ALA A 28 5.50 5.53 8.79
N TRP A 29 5.23 4.43 8.08
CA TRP A 29 5.67 3.09 8.45
C TRP A 29 7.19 2.95 8.65
N TRP A 30 8.00 3.73 7.92
CA TRP A 30 9.48 3.71 8.00
C TRP A 30 10.03 4.27 9.32
N GLU A 31 9.24 5.06 10.06
CA GLU A 31 9.63 5.58 11.39
C GLU A 31 9.16 4.65 12.52
N SER A 32 8.41 3.60 12.18
CA SER A 32 7.76 2.74 13.14
C SER A 32 8.49 1.39 13.29
N GLN A 33 8.37 0.78 14.46
CA GLN A 33 8.91 -0.57 14.72
C GLN A 33 7.87 -1.68 14.52
N TYR A 34 6.69 -1.33 13.99
CA TYR A 34 5.57 -2.25 13.88
C TYR A 34 5.65 -3.20 12.69
N PHE A 35 6.45 -2.86 11.68
CA PHE A 35 6.56 -3.62 10.43
C PHE A 35 7.90 -4.35 10.37
N THR A 36 7.84 -5.64 10.02
CA THR A 36 8.99 -6.48 9.72
C THR A 36 9.70 -5.99 8.45
N GLU A 37 10.98 -6.36 8.29
CA GLU A 37 11.76 -6.01 7.09
C GLU A 37 11.06 -6.44 5.79
N ARG A 38 10.38 -7.59 5.80
CA ARG A 38 9.59 -8.08 4.68
C ARG A 38 8.37 -7.22 4.35
N GLU A 39 7.65 -6.77 5.38
CA GLU A 39 6.54 -5.84 5.21
C GLU A 39 7.03 -4.48 4.73
N GLN A 40 8.14 -3.98 5.28
CA GLN A 40 8.78 -2.74 4.84
C GLN A 40 9.21 -2.80 3.37
N ALA A 41 9.78 -3.93 2.90
CA ALA A 41 10.12 -4.13 1.50
C ALA A 41 8.88 -4.05 0.59
N ALA A 42 7.77 -4.65 1.01
CA ALA A 42 6.51 -4.59 0.27
C ALA A 42 5.89 -3.18 0.25
N LEU A 43 5.95 -2.45 1.37
CA LEU A 43 5.49 -1.07 1.47
C LEU A 43 6.34 -0.11 0.63
N LEU A 44 7.67 -0.27 0.66
CA LEU A 44 8.59 0.49 -0.19
C LEU A 44 8.29 0.26 -1.67
N LEU A 45 8.09 -1.00 -2.07
CA LEU A 45 7.70 -1.33 -3.43
C LEU A 45 6.36 -0.69 -3.81
N ALA A 46 5.38 -0.74 -2.91
CA ALA A 46 4.07 -0.12 -3.13
C ALA A 46 4.15 1.39 -3.33
N GLU A 47 4.97 2.09 -2.55
CA GLU A 47 5.23 3.52 -2.74
C GLU A 47 5.90 3.82 -4.08
N ARG A 48 6.97 3.09 -4.42
CA ARG A 48 7.71 3.26 -5.69
C ARG A 48 6.81 3.06 -6.90
N VAL A 49 5.98 2.02 -6.90
CA VAL A 49 5.05 1.74 -8.01
C VAL A 49 3.93 2.79 -8.07
N THR A 50 3.45 3.27 -6.92
CA THR A 50 2.39 4.29 -6.87
C THR A 50 2.88 5.64 -7.38
N ARG A 51 4.13 5.99 -7.08
CA ARG A 51 4.79 7.25 -7.46
C ARG A 51 5.79 7.06 -8.61
N ILE A 52 5.51 6.13 -9.52
CA ILE A 52 6.43 5.76 -10.62
C ILE A 52 6.83 6.94 -11.53
N GLY A 53 6.05 8.02 -11.54
CA GLY A 53 6.38 9.26 -12.27
C GLY A 53 7.26 10.25 -11.51
N ASP A 54 7.49 10.05 -10.21
CA ASP A 54 8.19 10.98 -9.32
C ASP A 54 9.42 10.31 -8.69
N GLU A 55 10.60 10.51 -9.29
CA GLU A 55 11.85 9.79 -8.93
C GLU A 55 12.34 9.99 -7.47
N HIS A 56 11.81 10.98 -6.72
CA HIS A 56 12.36 11.41 -5.42
C HIS A 56 11.43 11.18 -4.20
N THR A 57 10.42 10.31 -4.31
CA THR A 57 9.32 10.30 -3.34
C THR A 57 9.15 9.01 -2.54
N ALA A 58 10.04 8.02 -2.68
CA ALA A 58 9.97 6.83 -1.83
C ALA A 58 10.39 7.14 -0.39
N ALA A 59 9.82 6.41 0.58
CA ALA A 59 10.24 6.46 1.98
C ALA A 59 11.78 6.34 2.14
N PRO A 60 12.39 7.11 3.05
CA PRO A 60 13.84 7.13 3.27
C PRO A 60 14.30 5.90 4.08
N THR A 61 14.11 4.71 3.52
CA THR A 61 14.54 3.43 4.11
C THR A 61 15.63 2.79 3.26
N GLN A 62 16.47 1.98 3.89
CA GLN A 62 17.56 1.23 3.26
C GLN A 62 17.17 -0.23 2.94
N VAL A 63 15.92 -0.63 3.17
CA VAL A 63 15.48 -2.02 2.91
C VAL A 63 15.70 -2.40 1.45
N ASP A 64 16.40 -3.51 1.24
CA ASP A 64 16.66 -4.07 -0.08
C ASP A 64 15.50 -5.00 -0.49
N ILE A 65 14.73 -4.56 -1.49
CA ILE A 65 13.54 -5.27 -1.98
C ILE A 65 13.92 -6.62 -2.59
N GLU A 66 14.98 -6.68 -3.39
CA GLU A 66 15.39 -7.88 -4.13
C GLU A 66 16.07 -8.90 -3.21
N ALA A 67 16.71 -8.44 -2.14
CA ALA A 67 17.25 -9.33 -1.10
C ALA A 67 16.15 -9.89 -0.18
N THR A 68 15.04 -9.17 -0.01
CA THR A 68 14.00 -9.51 0.99
C THR A 68 12.82 -10.26 0.39
N LEU A 69 12.43 -9.95 -0.84
CA LEU A 69 11.27 -10.54 -1.52
C LEU A 69 11.70 -11.42 -2.68
N THR A 70 10.96 -12.49 -2.91
CA THR A 70 11.15 -13.31 -4.12
C THR A 70 10.54 -12.61 -5.35
N ASP A 71 11.00 -12.95 -6.55
CA ASP A 71 10.43 -12.43 -7.80
C ASP A 71 8.90 -12.57 -7.88
N GLN A 72 8.37 -13.70 -7.40
CA GLN A 72 6.93 -13.93 -7.35
C GLN A 72 6.21 -12.98 -6.39
N GLN A 73 6.82 -12.66 -5.24
CA GLN A 73 6.26 -11.72 -4.28
C GLN A 73 6.31 -10.30 -4.81
N ILE A 74 7.42 -9.90 -5.43
CA ILE A 74 7.56 -8.60 -6.09
C ILE A 74 6.49 -8.44 -7.18
N ALA A 75 6.30 -9.45 -8.02
CA ALA A 75 5.27 -9.45 -9.06
C ALA A 75 3.86 -9.35 -8.47
N ALA A 76 3.56 -10.13 -7.43
CA ALA A 76 2.25 -10.11 -6.77
C ALA A 76 1.94 -8.75 -6.13
N VAL A 77 2.90 -8.16 -5.40
CA VAL A 77 2.74 -6.83 -4.79
C VAL A 77 2.55 -5.77 -5.86
N THR A 78 3.36 -5.78 -6.92
CA THR A 78 3.25 -4.84 -8.03
C THR A 78 1.86 -4.91 -8.67
N TRP A 79 1.36 -6.12 -8.93
CA TRP A 79 0.04 -6.32 -9.52
C TRP A 79 -1.08 -5.75 -8.62
N LEU A 80 -1.04 -6.06 -7.32
CA LEU A 80 -2.01 -5.53 -6.35
C LEU A 80 -2.00 -3.99 -6.31
N VAL A 81 -0.81 -3.40 -6.31
CA VAL A 81 -0.64 -1.94 -6.26
C VAL A 81 -1.18 -1.29 -7.53
N VAL A 82 -0.91 -1.86 -8.71
CA VAL A 82 -1.45 -1.37 -9.99
C VAL A 82 -2.98 -1.44 -10.01
N VAL A 83 -3.55 -2.55 -9.57
CA VAL A 83 -5.01 -2.73 -9.49
C VAL A 83 -5.64 -1.69 -8.57
N MET A 84 -5.10 -1.51 -7.36
CA MET A 84 -5.60 -0.53 -6.40
C MET A 84 -5.48 0.91 -6.94
N ASN A 85 -4.35 1.22 -7.59
CA ASN A 85 -4.12 2.50 -8.24
C ASN A 85 -5.11 2.79 -9.36
N GLY A 86 -5.52 1.77 -10.12
CA GLY A 86 -6.59 1.86 -11.11
C GLY A 86 -7.94 2.18 -10.47
N TRP A 87 -8.31 1.45 -9.41
CA TRP A 87 -9.57 1.69 -8.70
C TRP A 87 -9.65 3.08 -8.08
N ASN A 88 -8.59 3.55 -7.44
CA ASN A 88 -8.53 4.90 -6.87
C ASN A 88 -8.75 5.97 -7.93
N ARG A 89 -8.14 5.85 -9.12
CA ARG A 89 -8.33 6.79 -10.23
C ARG A 89 -9.78 6.78 -10.73
N ILE A 90 -10.40 5.62 -10.86
CA ILE A 90 -11.81 5.49 -11.26
C ILE A 90 -12.73 6.13 -10.22
N ALA A 91 -12.53 5.87 -8.92
CA ALA A 91 -13.34 6.43 -7.85
C ALA A 91 -13.27 7.97 -7.83
N ILE A 92 -12.07 8.52 -7.95
CA ILE A 92 -11.85 9.97 -7.99
C ILE A 92 -12.48 10.60 -9.24
N ALA A 93 -12.23 10.03 -10.43
CA ALA A 93 -12.74 10.56 -11.70
C ALA A 93 -14.27 10.49 -11.80
N SER A 94 -14.91 9.52 -11.13
CA SER A 94 -16.36 9.38 -11.09
C SER A 94 -17.04 10.20 -9.99
N HIS A 95 -16.28 10.95 -9.18
CA HIS A 95 -16.78 11.66 -8.00
C HIS A 95 -17.59 10.74 -7.06
N TYR A 96 -17.12 9.51 -6.87
CA TYR A 96 -17.82 8.53 -6.04
C TYR A 96 -17.96 9.05 -4.59
N PRO A 97 -19.19 9.19 -4.05
CA PRO A 97 -19.38 9.70 -2.71
C PRO A 97 -18.94 8.66 -1.67
N VAL A 98 -17.96 9.03 -0.86
CA VAL A 98 -17.54 8.22 0.30
C VAL A 98 -18.45 8.58 1.47
N GLY A 99 -19.35 7.66 1.82
CA GLY A 99 -20.18 7.78 3.01
C GLY A 99 -19.37 7.61 4.29
N PRO A 100 -19.87 8.13 5.43
CA PRO A 100 -19.27 7.90 6.75
C PRO A 100 -19.20 6.42 7.12
#